data_AF-A0A9D6L7Q8-F1
#
_entry.id   AF-A0A9D6L7Q8-F1
#
_cell.length_a   1.000
_cell.length_b   1.000
_cell.length_c   1.000
_cell.angle_alpha   90.00
_cell.angle_beta   90.00
_cell.angle_gamma   90.00
#
_symmetry.space_group_name_H-M   'P 1'
#
loop_
_entity.id
_entity.type
_entity.pdbx_description
1 polymer ?
#
loop_
_entity_poly.entity_id
_entity_poly.type
_entity_poly.pdbx_seq_one_letter_code
_entity_poly.pdbx_strand_id
1 'polypeptide(L)'
;MRITRVVLGCAALMMVAGLALAGAETAGEKKADMKGDMKTPMKGDKMGAAKHAMSMYMIESPHTEAECLGVMDATSAAKELDKWEWGCMAGNHTAYRMVQAADENAALAMVPENVRAKAKAYKLTKMTAAMLEKAHQAH
;
A
#
# COMPACT_ATOMS: atom_id res chain seq x y z
N MET A 1 22.37 -43.56 25.45
CA MET A 1 23.12 -44.56 24.65
C MET A 1 22.50 -44.53 23.26
N ARG A 2 23.04 -43.75 22.32
CA ARG A 2 24.04 -44.10 21.29
C ARG A 2 23.39 -44.01 19.89
N ILE A 3 23.88 -43.02 19.10
CA ILE A 3 24.19 -43.07 17.66
C ILE A 3 22.92 -43.01 16.75
N THR A 4 22.79 -42.25 15.65
CA THR A 4 23.75 -41.85 14.62
C THR A 4 23.16 -40.76 13.73
N ARG A 5 23.99 -39.77 13.35
CA ARG A 5 23.86 -38.90 12.17
C ARG A 5 24.00 -39.73 10.89
N VAL A 6 23.38 -39.29 9.78
CA VAL A 6 23.63 -39.62 8.34
C VAL A 6 22.41 -39.03 7.60
N VAL A 7 22.44 -38.31 6.47
CA VAL A 7 23.41 -38.02 5.40
C VAL A 7 22.79 -36.84 4.60
N LEU A 8 23.58 -35.83 4.22
CA LEU A 8 23.95 -35.56 2.82
C LEU A 8 22.69 -35.37 1.93
N GLY A 9 22.34 -34.16 1.51
CA GLY A 9 23.11 -33.41 0.54
C GLY A 9 22.45 -33.56 -0.83
N CYS A 10 21.85 -32.47 -1.33
CA CYS A 10 21.61 -32.29 -2.75
C CYS A 10 21.58 -30.79 -3.04
N ALA A 11 22.77 -30.25 -3.26
CA ALA A 11 22.95 -29.00 -3.97
C ALA A 11 22.65 -29.27 -5.44
N ALA A 12 21.58 -28.69 -5.97
CA ALA A 12 21.29 -28.66 -7.39
C ALA A 12 21.44 -27.23 -7.90
N LEU A 13 22.63 -26.99 -8.42
CA LEU A 13 23.07 -25.90 -9.28
C LEU A 13 22.50 -26.13 -10.69
N MET A 14 21.68 -25.23 -11.26
CA MET A 14 21.55 -24.98 -12.71
C MET A 14 20.86 -23.62 -12.91
N MET A 15 21.59 -22.57 -13.28
CA MET A 15 21.97 -22.14 -14.64
C MET A 15 21.05 -21.04 -15.20
N VAL A 16 21.72 -19.93 -15.52
CA VAL A 16 21.27 -18.68 -16.13
C VAL A 16 21.14 -18.87 -17.64
N ALA A 17 20.08 -18.34 -18.28
CA ALA A 17 20.11 -17.71 -19.62
C ALA A 17 18.69 -17.36 -20.12
N GLY A 18 18.57 -16.20 -20.80
CA GLY A 18 17.38 -15.82 -21.59
C GLY A 18 17.06 -14.32 -21.44
N LEU A 19 17.93 -13.43 -21.90
CA LEU A 19 17.93 -12.83 -23.25
C LEU A 19 16.72 -11.90 -23.48
N ALA A 20 16.96 -10.61 -23.29
CA ALA A 20 16.04 -9.52 -23.59
C ALA A 20 15.84 -9.33 -25.10
N LEU A 21 14.60 -9.05 -25.49
CA LEU A 21 14.17 -8.70 -26.85
C LEU A 21 13.45 -7.33 -26.83
N ALA A 22 13.50 -6.68 -27.99
CA ALA A 22 12.92 -5.39 -28.41
C ALA A 22 13.81 -4.16 -28.08
N GLY A 23 14.39 -3.45 -29.05
CA GLY A 23 13.83 -3.04 -30.35
C GLY A 23 13.18 -1.66 -30.17
N ALA A 24 13.93 -0.58 -30.35
CA ALA A 24 14.03 0.21 -31.59
C ALA A 24 12.90 1.25 -31.76
N GLU A 25 13.32 2.52 -31.61
CA GLU A 25 13.00 3.68 -32.47
C GLU A 25 11.54 4.17 -32.57
N THR A 26 11.32 5.44 -32.20
CA THR A 26 10.82 6.46 -33.15
C THR A 26 10.98 7.89 -32.61
N ALA A 27 11.39 8.77 -33.53
CA ALA A 27 11.05 10.19 -33.70
C ALA A 27 10.69 11.01 -32.45
N GLY A 28 11.40 12.10 -32.12
CA GLY A 28 11.64 13.22 -33.03
C GLY A 28 10.46 14.19 -32.93
N GLU A 29 10.49 15.11 -31.97
CA GLU A 29 9.48 16.16 -31.89
C GLU A 29 10.11 17.55 -31.73
N LYS A 30 9.61 18.44 -32.57
CA LYS A 30 10.16 19.73 -32.92
C LYS A 30 9.94 20.74 -31.80
N LYS A 31 10.96 21.58 -31.61
CA LYS A 31 10.83 22.86 -30.91
C LYS A 31 9.77 23.71 -31.63
N ALA A 32 8.75 24.11 -30.89
CA ALA A 32 7.87 25.21 -31.26
C ALA A 32 8.02 26.29 -30.19
N ASP A 33 8.64 27.39 -30.60
CA ASP A 33 8.81 28.61 -29.85
C ASP A 33 7.43 29.26 -29.61
N MET A 34 6.89 29.15 -28.40
CA MET A 34 5.77 29.97 -27.95
C MET A 34 6.29 31.19 -27.19
N LYS A 35 6.58 32.25 -27.94
CA LYS A 35 6.46 33.63 -27.45
C LYS A 35 4.98 33.95 -27.41
N GLY A 36 4.39 33.83 -26.23
CA GLY A 36 3.04 34.29 -25.93
C GLY A 36 3.09 35.26 -24.76
N ASP A 37 3.01 36.55 -25.07
CA ASP A 37 2.91 37.64 -24.11
C ASP A 37 1.62 37.53 -23.29
N MET A 38 1.65 36.81 -22.17
CA MET A 38 0.51 36.74 -21.25
C MET A 38 0.55 37.91 -20.28
N LYS A 39 0.21 39.08 -20.81
CA LYS A 39 -0.07 40.28 -20.02
C LYS A 39 -1.54 40.32 -19.66
N THR A 40 -1.92 39.73 -18.52
CA THR A 40 -3.02 40.24 -17.67
C THR A 40 -2.86 39.67 -16.25
N PRO A 41 -2.86 40.51 -15.20
CA PRO A 41 -2.81 40.03 -13.82
C PRO A 41 -4.14 39.36 -13.47
N MET A 42 -4.11 38.05 -13.22
CA MET A 42 -5.21 37.36 -12.54
C MET A 42 -5.29 37.89 -11.11
N LYS A 43 -6.18 38.86 -10.93
CA LYS A 43 -6.73 39.23 -9.63
C LYS A 43 -7.92 38.30 -9.41
N GLY A 44 -7.66 37.17 -8.75
CA GLY A 44 -8.64 36.12 -8.50
C GLY A 44 -8.26 35.40 -7.22
N ASP A 45 -8.91 35.84 -6.15
CA ASP A 45 -9.37 35.10 -4.97
C ASP A 45 -8.40 34.12 -4.29
N LYS A 46 -8.18 34.43 -3.00
CA LYS A 46 -7.50 33.58 -2.03
C LYS A 46 -7.99 32.14 -2.17
N MET A 47 -7.14 31.27 -2.71
CA MET A 47 -7.29 29.83 -2.62
C MET A 47 -7.19 29.48 -1.14
N GLY A 48 -8.31 29.55 -0.42
CA GLY A 48 -8.42 28.99 0.91
C GLY A 48 -8.07 27.52 0.76
N ALA A 49 -6.99 27.10 1.43
CA ALA A 49 -6.53 25.72 1.41
C ALA A 49 -7.73 24.81 1.66
N ALA A 50 -8.16 24.09 0.61
CA ALA A 50 -9.21 23.10 0.73
C ALA A 50 -8.71 22.08 1.76
N LYS A 51 -9.33 22.06 2.94
CA LYS A 51 -9.12 21.00 3.92
C LYS A 51 -9.38 19.68 3.17
N HIS A 52 -8.33 18.89 2.94
CA HIS A 52 -8.49 17.57 2.35
C HIS A 52 -9.50 16.81 3.21
N ALA A 53 -10.64 16.44 2.62
CA ALA A 53 -11.69 15.74 3.34
C ALA A 53 -11.16 14.36 3.75
N MET A 54 -10.95 14.17 5.06
CA MET A 54 -10.51 12.89 5.59
C MET A 54 -11.64 11.87 5.51
N SER A 55 -11.31 10.63 5.11
CA SER A 55 -12.22 9.49 5.10
C SER A 55 -11.71 8.39 6.04
N MET A 56 -12.59 7.52 6.50
CA MET A 56 -12.21 6.33 7.26
C MET A 56 -11.68 5.24 6.32
N TYR A 57 -10.60 4.58 6.71
CA TYR A 57 -10.02 3.43 6.00
C TYR A 57 -9.81 2.26 6.96
N MET A 58 -10.05 1.04 6.50
CA MET A 58 -9.55 -0.19 7.11
C MET A 58 -8.25 -0.57 6.42
N ILE A 59 -7.19 -0.76 7.20
CA ILE A 59 -5.92 -1.28 6.72
C ILE A 59 -5.84 -2.76 7.07
N GLU A 60 -5.50 -3.59 6.09
CA GLU A 60 -5.08 -4.97 6.26
C GLU A 60 -3.60 -5.07 5.91
N SER A 61 -2.78 -5.53 6.85
CA SER A 61 -1.33 -5.67 6.67
C SER A 61 -0.91 -7.13 6.86
N PRO A 62 -1.08 -7.98 5.82
CA PRO A 62 -0.71 -9.38 5.88
C PRO A 62 0.82 -9.55 5.91
N HIS A 63 1.24 -10.53 6.68
CA HIS A 63 2.62 -10.95 6.84
C HIS A 63 2.67 -12.46 7.08
N THR A 64 3.86 -13.03 7.09
CA THR A 64 4.08 -14.45 7.36
C THR A 64 4.37 -14.67 8.84
N GLU A 65 4.29 -15.92 9.30
CA GLU A 65 4.68 -16.30 10.66
C GLU A 65 6.11 -15.86 10.99
N ALA A 66 7.05 -16.06 10.05
CA ALA A 66 8.45 -15.67 10.19
C ALA A 66 8.65 -14.15 10.31
N GLU A 67 7.74 -13.34 9.76
CA GLU A 67 7.81 -11.88 9.80
C GLU A 67 7.14 -11.27 11.05
N CYS A 68 6.34 -12.05 11.81
CA CYS A 68 5.47 -11.54 12.87
C CYS A 68 6.18 -10.65 13.88
N LEU A 69 7.25 -11.17 14.49
CA LEU A 69 7.99 -10.45 15.51
C LEU A 69 8.65 -9.19 14.93
N GLY A 70 9.19 -9.27 13.72
CA GLY A 70 9.79 -8.11 13.06
C GLY A 70 8.79 -7.00 12.74
N VAL A 71 7.55 -7.35 12.36
CA VAL A 71 6.47 -6.37 12.16
C VAL A 71 6.04 -5.73 13.48
N MET A 72 5.87 -6.54 14.53
CA MET A 72 5.54 -6.04 15.88
C MET A 72 6.64 -5.13 16.42
N ASP A 73 7.90 -5.49 16.27
CA ASP A 73 9.05 -4.69 16.68
C ASP A 73 9.09 -3.35 15.94
N ALA A 74 8.92 -3.35 14.62
CA ALA A 74 8.85 -2.13 13.83
C ALA A 74 7.69 -1.21 14.26
N THR A 75 6.54 -1.80 14.58
CA THR A 75 5.35 -1.07 15.02
C THR A 75 5.51 -0.53 16.46
N SER A 76 6.16 -1.30 17.33
CA SER A 76 6.52 -0.92 18.70
C SER A 76 7.54 0.21 18.73
N ALA A 77 8.56 0.16 17.87
CA ALA A 77 9.55 1.22 17.70
C ALA A 77 8.90 2.55 17.26
N ALA A 78 7.84 2.48 16.46
CA ALA A 78 7.02 3.64 16.08
C ALA A 78 6.05 4.10 17.19
N LYS A 79 5.95 3.38 18.31
CA LYS A 79 4.97 3.60 19.40
C LYS A 79 3.52 3.51 18.93
N GLU A 80 3.26 2.59 18.02
CA GLU A 80 1.93 2.36 17.44
C GLU A 80 1.39 0.95 17.74
N LEU A 81 2.14 0.09 18.44
CA LEU A 81 1.80 -1.34 18.62
C LEU A 81 0.38 -1.58 19.14
N ASP A 82 -0.05 -0.74 20.09
CA ASP A 82 -1.36 -0.75 20.75
C ASP A 82 -2.50 -0.16 19.89
N LYS A 83 -2.18 0.43 18.74
CA LYS A 83 -3.16 0.99 17.79
C LYS A 83 -3.54 0.00 16.68
N TRP A 84 -2.90 -1.16 16.67
CA TRP A 84 -3.17 -2.24 15.73
C TRP A 84 -3.86 -3.40 16.43
N GLU A 85 -4.78 -4.02 15.71
CA GLU A 85 -5.42 -5.27 16.10
C GLU A 85 -4.69 -6.43 15.42
N TRP A 86 -4.28 -7.45 16.17
CA TRP A 86 -3.38 -8.49 15.69
C TRP A 86 -4.09 -9.83 15.57
N GLY A 87 -4.12 -10.41 14.37
CA GLY A 87 -4.65 -11.75 14.15
C GLY A 87 -3.69 -12.89 14.54
N CYS A 88 -2.43 -12.59 14.85
CA CYS A 88 -1.36 -13.60 14.92
C CYS A 88 -1.64 -14.71 15.93
N MET A 89 -2.24 -14.39 17.08
CA MET A 89 -2.59 -15.38 18.11
C MET A 89 -3.75 -16.31 17.69
N ALA A 90 -4.51 -15.94 16.65
CA ALA A 90 -5.56 -16.74 16.05
C ALA A 90 -5.08 -17.51 14.80
N GLY A 91 -3.78 -17.52 14.51
CA GLY A 91 -3.22 -18.12 13.29
C GLY A 91 -3.46 -17.32 12.01
N ASN A 92 -4.00 -16.10 12.12
CA ASN A 92 -4.15 -15.17 11.01
C ASN A 92 -3.03 -14.13 11.07
N HIS A 93 -1.99 -14.28 10.26
CA HIS A 93 -0.85 -13.37 10.23
C HIS A 93 -1.17 -12.06 9.50
N THR A 94 -2.20 -11.36 9.95
CA THR A 94 -2.64 -10.05 9.44
C THR A 94 -2.83 -9.11 10.62
N ALA A 95 -2.25 -7.91 10.50
CA ALA A 95 -2.54 -6.81 11.39
C ALA A 95 -3.62 -5.92 10.77
N TYR A 96 -4.54 -5.42 11.58
CA TYR A 96 -5.66 -4.59 11.17
C TYR A 96 -5.62 -3.24 11.87
N ARG A 97 -6.02 -2.18 11.16
CA ARG A 97 -6.15 -0.85 11.78
C ARG A 97 -7.15 0.01 11.03
N MET A 98 -8.03 0.67 11.78
CA MET A 98 -8.88 1.72 11.23
C MET A 98 -8.23 3.09 11.41
N VAL A 99 -8.18 3.90 10.35
CA VAL A 99 -7.57 5.23 10.37
C VAL A 99 -8.41 6.26 9.62
N GLN A 100 -8.21 7.54 9.95
CA GLN A 100 -8.65 8.64 9.11
C GLN A 100 -7.49 9.08 8.22
N ALA A 101 -7.71 9.14 6.91
CA ALA A 101 -6.71 9.55 5.94
C ALA A 101 -7.35 10.31 4.78
N ALA A 102 -6.54 11.06 4.02
CA ALA A 102 -7.02 11.77 2.83
C ALA A 102 -7.37 10.78 1.70
N ASP A 103 -6.53 9.76 1.54
CA ASP A 103 -6.62 8.72 0.52
C ASP A 103 -6.01 7.39 1.02
N GLU A 104 -6.06 6.37 0.17
CA GLU A 104 -5.55 5.03 0.46
C GLU A 104 -4.03 5.02 0.66
N ASN A 105 -3.29 5.85 -0.09
CA ASN A 105 -1.83 5.93 0.02
C ASN A 105 -1.40 6.54 1.35
N ALA A 106 -2.10 7.57 1.81
CA ALA A 106 -1.89 8.18 3.12
C ALA A 106 -2.21 7.20 4.27
N ALA A 107 -3.20 6.32 4.10
CA ALA A 107 -3.47 5.24 5.05
C ALA A 107 -2.33 4.20 5.05
N LEU A 108 -1.89 3.74 3.87
CA LEU A 108 -0.81 2.76 3.72
C LEU A 108 0.55 3.28 4.21
N ALA A 109 0.78 4.60 4.21
CA ALA A 109 1.99 5.20 4.76
C ALA A 109 2.17 4.91 6.27
N MET A 110 1.09 4.58 6.99
CA MET A 110 1.13 4.20 8.41
C MET A 110 1.56 2.74 8.63
N VAL A 111 1.60 1.92 7.58
CA VAL A 111 2.05 0.52 7.65
C VAL A 111 3.58 0.47 7.70
N PRO A 112 4.19 -0.40 8.55
CA PRO A 112 5.62 -0.66 8.52
C PRO A 112 6.13 -1.02 7.11
N GLU A 113 7.29 -0.49 6.73
CA GLU A 113 7.81 -0.58 5.35
C GLU A 113 7.98 -2.03 4.87
N ASN A 114 8.44 -2.92 5.77
CA ASN A 114 8.68 -4.34 5.49
C ASN A 114 7.42 -5.12 5.05
N VAL A 115 6.22 -4.61 5.33
CA VAL A 115 4.96 -5.27 4.96
C VAL A 115 4.00 -4.38 4.16
N ARG A 116 4.33 -3.09 3.98
CA ARG A 116 3.50 -2.12 3.25
C ARG A 116 3.17 -2.56 1.83
N ALA A 117 4.10 -3.19 1.12
CA ALA A 117 3.87 -3.66 -0.25
C ALA A 117 2.79 -4.76 -0.37
N LYS A 118 2.51 -5.48 0.72
CA LYS A 118 1.48 -6.53 0.79
C LYS A 118 0.17 -6.01 1.37
N ALA A 119 0.20 -4.83 1.99
CA ALA A 119 -0.93 -4.24 2.67
C ALA A 119 -1.94 -3.64 1.70
N LYS A 120 -3.19 -3.56 2.16
CA LYS A 120 -4.31 -2.94 1.45
C LYS A 120 -5.02 -1.98 2.39
N ALA A 121 -5.49 -0.87 1.84
CA ALA A 121 -6.36 0.07 2.53
C ALA A 121 -7.69 0.14 1.79
N TYR A 122 -8.80 -0.04 2.52
CA TYR A 122 -10.14 0.00 1.97
C TYR A 122 -10.89 1.18 2.56
N LYS A 123 -11.41 2.06 1.70
CA LYS A 123 -12.26 3.15 2.15
C LYS A 123 -13.54 2.60 2.77
N LEU A 124 -13.82 2.99 4.00
CA LEU A 124 -15.02 2.60 4.71
C LEU A 124 -16.11 3.66 4.55
N THR A 125 -17.32 3.20 4.22
CA THR A 125 -18.51 4.05 4.12
C THR A 125 -19.57 3.53 5.07
N LYS A 126 -20.16 4.41 5.88
CA LYS A 126 -21.34 4.07 6.67
C LYS A 126 -22.55 3.98 5.75
N MET A 127 -23.16 2.80 5.67
CA MET A 127 -24.38 2.59 4.91
C MET A 127 -25.58 3.26 5.59
N THR A 128 -26.48 3.82 4.79
CA THR A 128 -27.79 4.32 5.24
C THR A 128 -28.91 3.46 4.66
N ALA A 129 -30.10 3.48 5.26
CA ALA A 129 -31.26 2.76 4.74
C ALA A 129 -31.57 3.14 3.27
N ALA A 130 -31.52 4.44 2.95
CA ALA A 130 -31.73 4.91 1.59
C ALA A 130 -30.66 4.42 0.59
N MET A 131 -29.39 4.28 1.02
CA MET A 131 -28.34 3.70 0.17
C MET A 131 -28.60 2.21 -0.08
N LEU A 132 -29.07 1.48 0.94
CA LEU A 132 -29.43 0.07 0.82
C LEU A 132 -30.63 -0.14 -0.10
N GLU A 133 -31.69 0.66 0.05
CA GLU A 133 -32.87 0.63 -0.83
C GLU A 133 -32.48 0.86 -2.29
N LYS A 134 -31.60 1.83 -2.55
CA LYS A 134 -31.05 2.08 -3.90
C LYS A 134 -30.24 0.90 -4.42
N ALA A 135 -29.44 0.25 -3.57
CA ALA A 135 -28.65 -0.92 -3.97
C ALA A 135 -29.56 -2.09 -4.39
N HIS A 136 -30.67 -2.34 -3.69
CA HIS A 136 -31.65 -3.37 -4.08
C HIS A 136 -32.35 -3.10 -5.41
N GLN A 137 -32.43 -1.85 -5.87
CA GLN A 137 -33.00 -1.52 -7.18
C GLN A 137 -32.02 -1.73 -8.33
N ALA A 138 -30.72 -1.78 -8.03
CA ALA A 138 -29.64 -1.92 -9.00
C ALA A 138 -29.17 -3.37 -9.20
N HIS A 139 -29.68 -4.31 -8.40
CA HIS A 139 -29.38 -5.74 -8.43
C HIS A 139 -30.64 -6.54 -8.76
#